data_AF-A0A7S2L229-F1
#
_entry.id   AF-A0A7S2L229-F1
#
_cell.length_a   1.000
_cell.length_b   1.000
_cell.length_c   1.000
_cell.angle_alpha   90.00
_cell.angle_beta   90.00
_cell.angle_gamma   90.00
#
_symmetry.space_group_name_H-M   'P 1'
#
loop_
_entity.id
_entity.type
_entity.pdbx_description
1 polymer ?
#
loop_
_entity_poly.entity_id
_entity_poly.type
_entity_poly.pdbx_seq_one_letter_code
_entity_poly.pdbx_strand_id
1 'polypeptide(L)'
;MALAYCGVVINLSGFVCFKFCVTSCGNILLITLVILLSPIYFCYLLLQWIIIRLFEFLWFIVSCQIFACVKTAIVSACNAINWACCQCGLVISLCTTLNHMLQSSWYCCCFHLCQLSFVSRCSALCCANLCCHNVCFVLSIVIALFGIVGFVPALFYMALGLALFVLVILCTVFVTTFVGLLGYWAVHELITAAIRRVGYTPRALLQKCCGCVGRDAPALQQAAQGPEEEAVIFFVDNSVLKKRDEGLKYRPSKDYAPDAYAGSYVTGVDEGDGWVNVGGRFLPTHYHKKQVLQATTELQKAVIFRVDRDGLRFCLSKDEKNKAPKKGRARADESSTYALYNSCVAGVDEGDGWANVDGSFLPTHVDNVRVLLPATDPHKGQMDQQQQEHLPEHLNFCDYYGSFFQYVWNELQAQSETIMKDRKLDNEALHEQEEEHKNLLPRLSGGLFKVKEYTRQNQILILLMPVAFVLMTISAGSLASSSTQAMLMWSGNAHLSWAQGCTVDGVPSEPSECQRRDRGGLHGG
;
A
#
# COMPACT_ATOMS: atom_id res chain seq x y z
N MET A 1 25.20 37.98 42.32
CA MET A 1 26.14 36.96 41.82
C MET A 1 25.96 35.61 42.51
N ALA A 2 26.24 35.45 43.81
CA ALA A 2 26.13 34.17 44.51
C ALA A 2 24.71 33.53 44.50
N LEU A 3 23.66 34.33 44.67
CA LEU A 3 22.27 33.85 44.61
C LEU A 3 21.84 33.44 43.19
N ALA A 4 22.38 34.10 42.15
CA ALA A 4 22.14 33.71 40.76
C ALA A 4 22.84 32.39 40.42
N TYR A 5 24.02 32.15 41.00
CA TYR A 5 24.75 30.89 40.84
C TYR A 5 24.03 29.71 41.51
N CYS A 6 23.49 29.91 42.73
CA CYS A 6 22.65 28.89 43.39
C CYS A 6 21.38 28.54 42.60
N GLY A 7 20.72 29.54 41.99
CA GLY A 7 19.52 29.31 41.17
C GLY A 7 19.79 28.50 39.89
N VAL A 8 20.97 28.65 39.28
CA VAL A 8 21.37 27.91 38.08
C VAL A 8 21.76 26.46 38.42
N VAL A 9 22.45 26.24 39.55
CA VAL A 9 22.87 24.89 39.97
C VAL A 9 21.68 24.01 40.39
N ILE A 10 20.65 24.59 41.04
CA ILE A 10 19.44 23.86 41.43
C ILE A 10 18.58 23.50 40.21
N ASN A 11 18.53 24.36 39.19
CA ASN A 11 17.80 24.06 37.95
C ASN A 11 18.50 22.99 37.09
N LEU A 12 19.84 22.98 37.07
CA LEU A 12 20.61 21.97 36.34
C LEU A 12 20.51 20.57 37.00
N SER A 13 20.54 20.48 38.32
CA SER A 13 20.39 19.19 39.01
C SER A 13 18.98 18.59 38.85
N GLY A 14 17.93 19.44 38.90
CA GLY A 14 16.56 19.01 38.62
C GLY A 14 16.36 18.50 37.19
N PHE A 15 16.98 19.14 36.20
CA PHE A 15 16.85 18.76 34.79
C PHE A 15 17.57 17.44 34.47
N VAL A 16 18.73 17.18 35.10
CA VAL A 16 19.45 15.92 34.92
C VAL A 16 18.71 14.74 35.55
N CYS A 17 18.14 14.92 36.75
CA CYS A 17 17.33 13.87 37.40
C CYS A 17 16.03 13.57 36.63
N PHE A 18 15.38 14.59 36.06
CA PHE A 18 14.17 14.40 35.25
C PHE A 18 14.47 13.63 33.96
N LYS A 19 15.56 13.97 33.27
CA LYS A 19 15.97 13.28 32.04
C LYS A 19 16.35 11.82 32.33
N PHE A 20 17.04 11.54 33.44
CA PHE A 20 17.38 10.17 33.83
C PHE A 20 16.15 9.32 34.17
N CYS A 21 15.15 9.91 34.83
CA CYS A 21 13.92 9.21 35.22
C CYS A 21 13.04 8.88 34.00
N VAL A 22 12.87 9.84 33.06
CA VAL A 22 12.10 9.63 31.83
C VAL A 22 12.74 8.57 30.93
N THR A 23 14.06 8.58 30.80
CA THR A 23 14.77 7.60 29.95
C THR A 23 14.73 6.19 30.56
N SER A 24 14.83 6.08 31.88
CA SER A 24 14.79 4.79 32.57
C SER A 24 13.38 4.16 32.56
N CYS A 25 12.32 4.97 32.74
CA CYS A 25 10.95 4.48 32.64
C CYS A 25 10.57 4.07 31.21
N GLY A 26 11.04 4.79 30.19
CA GLY A 26 10.81 4.43 28.78
C GLY A 26 11.43 3.08 28.41
N ASN A 27 12.66 2.81 28.87
CA ASN A 27 13.34 1.56 28.59
C ASN A 27 12.69 0.35 29.28
N ILE A 28 12.18 0.50 30.51
CA ILE A 28 11.47 -0.57 31.22
C ILE A 28 10.16 -0.92 30.49
N LEU A 29 9.44 0.09 29.99
CA LEU A 29 8.19 -0.11 29.25
C LEU A 29 8.43 -0.81 27.90
N LEU A 30 9.51 -0.45 27.21
CA LEU A 30 9.93 -1.12 25.97
C LEU A 30 10.30 -2.58 26.22
N ILE A 31 11.11 -2.87 27.26
CA ILE A 31 11.51 -4.24 27.61
C ILE A 31 10.30 -5.08 27.99
N THR A 32 9.36 -4.53 28.75
CA THR A 32 8.13 -5.22 29.16
C THR A 32 7.24 -5.53 27.95
N LEU A 33 7.15 -4.61 26.99
CA LEU A 33 6.40 -4.80 25.75
C LEU A 33 7.03 -5.87 24.85
N VAL A 34 8.37 -5.90 24.75
CA VAL A 34 9.10 -6.96 24.01
C VAL A 34 8.88 -8.33 24.65
N ILE A 35 8.93 -8.44 25.98
CA ILE A 35 8.68 -9.69 26.71
C ILE A 35 7.24 -10.18 26.50
N LEU A 36 6.26 -9.27 26.52
CA LEU A 36 4.84 -9.61 26.32
C LEU A 36 4.50 -10.00 24.88
N LEU A 37 5.18 -9.41 23.89
CA LEU A 37 4.94 -9.70 22.47
C LEU A 37 5.71 -10.93 21.97
N SER A 38 6.80 -11.32 22.64
CA SER A 38 7.61 -12.50 22.28
C SER A 38 6.81 -13.80 22.14
N PRO A 39 5.90 -14.20 23.07
CA PRO A 39 5.14 -15.44 22.92
C PRO A 39 4.12 -15.37 21.78
N ILE A 40 3.53 -14.21 21.50
CA ILE A 40 2.61 -14.02 20.37
C ILE A 40 3.36 -14.18 19.05
N TYR A 41 4.54 -13.57 18.95
CA TYR A 41 5.41 -13.71 17.77
C TYR A 41 5.88 -15.15 17.57
N PHE A 42 6.21 -15.86 18.65
CA PHE A 42 6.57 -17.28 18.60
C PHE A 42 5.40 -18.15 18.13
N CYS A 43 4.18 -17.93 18.63
CA CYS A 43 2.98 -18.63 18.15
C CYS A 43 2.71 -18.37 16.66
N TYR A 44 2.91 -17.13 16.19
CA TYR A 44 2.77 -16.79 14.79
C TYR A 44 3.77 -17.52 13.90
N LEU A 45 5.06 -17.54 14.30
CA LEU A 45 6.09 -18.28 13.57
C LEU A 45 5.85 -19.79 13.57
N LEU A 46 5.38 -20.36 14.69
CA LEU A 46 5.02 -21.77 14.78
C LEU A 46 3.86 -22.11 13.84
N LEU A 47 2.84 -21.25 13.77
CA LEU A 47 1.71 -21.42 12.85
C LEU A 47 2.16 -21.36 11.38
N GLN A 48 3.02 -20.39 11.02
CA GLN A 48 3.59 -20.32 9.67
C GLN A 48 4.39 -21.58 9.33
N TRP A 49 5.20 -22.08 10.27
CA TRP A 49 5.98 -23.29 10.08
C TRP A 49 5.08 -24.52 9.86
N ILE A 50 4.00 -24.67 10.63
CA ILE A 50 3.02 -25.75 10.45
C ILE A 50 2.35 -25.67 9.07
N ILE A 51 1.94 -24.47 8.64
CA ILE A 51 1.32 -24.26 7.32
C ILE A 51 2.28 -24.65 6.18
N ILE A 52 3.55 -24.25 6.28
CA ILE A 52 4.57 -24.62 5.28
C ILE A 52 4.74 -26.14 5.21
N ARG A 53 4.82 -26.83 6.36
CA ARG A 53 4.94 -28.29 6.39
C ARG A 53 3.70 -29.01 5.85
N LEU A 54 2.50 -28.49 6.13
CA LEU A 54 1.27 -29.02 5.53
C LEU A 54 1.26 -28.85 4.01
N PHE A 55 1.75 -27.71 3.51
CA PHE A 55 1.84 -27.47 2.07
C PHE A 55 2.85 -28.40 1.40
N GLU A 56 4.03 -28.59 1.98
CA GLU A 56 5.03 -29.57 1.50
C GLU A 56 4.45 -30.99 1.47
N PHE A 57 3.69 -31.37 2.51
CA PHE A 57 3.06 -32.68 2.57
C PHE A 57 1.97 -32.87 1.51
N LEU A 58 1.12 -31.87 1.30
CA LEU A 58 0.11 -31.88 0.23
C LEU A 58 0.75 -31.93 -1.16
N TRP A 59 1.80 -31.14 -1.37
CA TRP A 59 2.58 -31.15 -2.61
C TRP A 59 3.18 -32.53 -2.89
N PHE A 60 3.69 -33.20 -1.86
CA PHE A 60 4.21 -34.56 -1.96
C PHE A 60 3.11 -35.56 -2.38
N ILE A 61 1.91 -35.49 -1.79
CA ILE A 61 0.77 -36.34 -2.16
C ILE A 61 0.37 -36.11 -3.62
N VAL A 62 0.23 -34.86 -4.04
CA VAL A 62 -0.14 -34.51 -5.42
C VAL A 62 0.92 -34.99 -6.41
N SER A 63 2.20 -34.78 -6.09
CA SER A 63 3.32 -35.26 -6.91
C SER A 63 3.33 -36.78 -7.06
N CYS A 64 3.02 -37.53 -5.98
CA CYS A 64 2.89 -38.98 -6.04
C CYS A 64 1.75 -39.42 -6.96
N GLN A 65 0.60 -38.73 -6.91
CA GLN A 65 -0.54 -39.04 -7.79
C GLN A 65 -0.26 -38.71 -9.25
N ILE A 66 0.39 -37.58 -9.53
CA ILE A 66 0.81 -37.21 -10.88
C ILE A 66 1.79 -38.26 -11.41
N PHE A 67 2.77 -38.68 -10.62
CA PHE A 67 3.74 -39.70 -11.04
C PHE A 67 3.07 -41.05 -11.35
N ALA A 68 2.07 -41.45 -10.54
CA ALA A 68 1.27 -42.63 -10.82
C ALA A 68 0.47 -42.51 -12.14
N CYS A 69 -0.13 -41.35 -12.40
CA CYS A 69 -0.88 -41.08 -13.64
C CYS A 69 0.03 -41.00 -14.88
N VAL A 70 1.21 -40.41 -14.76
CA VAL A 70 2.20 -40.36 -15.85
C VAL A 70 2.69 -41.77 -16.17
N LYS A 71 2.95 -42.60 -15.15
CA LYS A 71 3.37 -43.99 -15.37
C LYS A 71 2.30 -44.81 -16.10
N THR A 72 1.02 -44.65 -15.76
CA THR A 72 -0.06 -45.34 -16.49
C THR A 72 -0.26 -44.79 -17.90
N ALA A 73 -0.12 -43.47 -18.10
CA ALA A 73 -0.18 -42.84 -19.41
C ALA A 73 0.95 -43.28 -20.34
N ILE A 74 2.19 -43.40 -19.84
CA ILE A 74 3.34 -43.88 -20.61
C ILE A 74 3.14 -45.35 -21.03
N VAL A 75 2.64 -46.21 -20.13
CA VAL A 75 2.34 -47.61 -20.47
C VAL A 75 1.24 -47.68 -21.54
N SER A 76 0.21 -46.83 -21.45
CA SER A 76 -0.83 -46.72 -22.47
C SER A 76 -0.29 -46.21 -23.82
N ALA A 77 0.57 -45.20 -23.80
CA ALA A 77 1.19 -44.63 -25.00
C ALA A 77 2.15 -45.61 -25.69
N CYS A 78 2.94 -46.37 -24.94
CA CYS A 78 3.79 -47.43 -25.51
C CYS A 78 2.96 -48.53 -26.20
N ASN A 79 1.81 -48.89 -25.62
CA ASN A 79 0.87 -49.81 -26.25
C ASN A 79 0.22 -49.21 -27.51
N ALA A 80 -0.06 -47.91 -27.51
CA ALA A 80 -0.59 -47.19 -28.67
C ALA A 80 0.42 -47.04 -29.81
N ILE A 81 1.72 -46.84 -29.51
CA ILE A 81 2.79 -46.74 -30.52
C ILE A 81 3.01 -48.10 -31.22
N ASN A 82 3.00 -49.21 -30.47
CA ASN A 82 3.01 -50.55 -31.06
C ASN A 82 1.82 -50.79 -32.01
N TRP A 83 0.68 -50.16 -31.73
CA TRP A 83 -0.50 -50.20 -32.60
C TRP A 83 -0.42 -49.25 -33.80
N ALA A 84 0.19 -48.08 -33.65
CA ALA A 84 0.40 -47.11 -34.74
C ALA A 84 1.32 -47.66 -35.84
N CYS A 85 2.32 -48.47 -35.49
CA CYS A 85 3.13 -49.20 -36.46
C CYS A 85 2.30 -50.21 -37.30
N CYS A 86 1.22 -50.75 -36.73
CA CYS A 86 0.29 -51.64 -37.45
C CYS A 86 -0.70 -50.85 -38.35
N GLN A 87 -1.06 -49.63 -37.94
CA GLN A 87 -1.98 -48.73 -38.67
C GLN A 87 -1.34 -48.06 -39.90
N CYS A 88 -0.02 -47.85 -39.92
CA CYS A 88 0.67 -47.28 -41.09
C CYS A 88 0.51 -48.14 -42.36
N GLY A 89 0.40 -49.47 -42.22
CA GLY A 89 0.08 -50.35 -43.35
C GLY A 89 -1.35 -50.19 -43.89
N LEU A 90 -2.29 -49.77 -43.03
CA LEU A 90 -3.70 -49.62 -43.37
C LEU A 90 -3.97 -48.31 -44.13
N VAL A 91 -3.29 -47.23 -43.74
CA VAL A 91 -3.37 -45.92 -44.42
C VAL A 91 -2.80 -45.97 -45.83
N ILE A 92 -1.70 -46.69 -46.04
CA ILE A 92 -1.10 -46.88 -47.38
C ILE A 92 -2.06 -47.66 -48.29
N SER A 93 -2.75 -48.68 -47.77
CA SER A 93 -3.74 -49.48 -48.50
C SER A 93 -5.02 -48.71 -48.83
N LEU A 94 -5.48 -47.84 -47.93
CA LEU A 94 -6.62 -46.96 -48.16
C LEU A 94 -6.33 -45.89 -49.21
N CYS A 95 -5.13 -45.30 -49.17
CA CYS A 95 -4.70 -44.31 -50.18
C CYS A 95 -4.57 -44.91 -51.58
N THR A 96 -4.06 -46.14 -51.73
CA THR A 96 -3.99 -46.81 -53.05
C THR A 96 -5.37 -47.19 -53.59
N THR A 97 -6.30 -47.55 -52.72
CA THR A 97 -7.67 -47.94 -53.12
C THR A 97 -8.51 -46.70 -53.50
N LEU A 98 -8.36 -45.59 -52.78
CA LEU A 98 -9.00 -44.31 -53.11
C LEU A 98 -8.49 -43.73 -54.43
N ASN A 99 -7.19 -43.89 -54.73
CA ASN A 99 -6.61 -43.43 -55.99
C ASN A 99 -7.07 -44.24 -57.20
N HIS A 100 -7.52 -45.49 -57.00
CA HIS A 100 -8.08 -46.34 -58.06
C HIS A 100 -9.57 -46.06 -58.34
N MET A 101 -10.30 -45.55 -57.34
CA MET A 101 -11.73 -45.21 -57.43
C MET A 101 -11.97 -43.83 -58.06
N LEU A 102 -11.03 -42.89 -57.88
CA LEU A 102 -11.10 -41.59 -58.51
C LEU A 102 -10.45 -41.68 -59.90
N GLN A 103 -11.26 -42.08 -60.90
CA GLN A 103 -10.96 -41.85 -62.31
C GLN A 103 -10.98 -40.34 -62.62
N SER A 104 -10.00 -39.60 -62.09
CA SER A 104 -9.56 -38.35 -62.67
C SER A 104 -8.32 -38.66 -63.49
N SER A 105 -8.52 -38.77 -64.81
CA SER A 105 -7.50 -38.34 -65.77
C SER A 105 -6.92 -37.00 -65.30
N TRP A 106 -5.67 -36.69 -65.65
CA TRP A 106 -4.86 -35.56 -65.17
C TRP A 106 -4.02 -35.90 -63.93
N TYR A 107 -3.00 -36.75 -64.13
CA TYR A 107 -1.58 -36.50 -63.77
C TYR A 107 -0.75 -37.65 -64.37
N CYS A 108 -0.49 -37.55 -65.67
CA CYS A 108 0.48 -38.38 -66.36
C CYS A 108 1.80 -37.60 -66.40
N CYS A 109 2.81 -38.01 -65.60
CA CYS A 109 4.19 -38.21 -66.11
C CYS A 109 5.28 -38.56 -65.07
N CYS A 110 5.08 -38.53 -63.75
CA CYS A 110 6.23 -38.72 -62.83
C CYS A 110 6.18 -39.92 -61.88
N PHE A 111 5.23 -40.85 -62.00
CA PHE A 111 5.09 -41.94 -61.02
C PHE A 111 5.31 -43.36 -61.58
N HIS A 112 6.13 -43.51 -62.62
CA HIS A 112 6.37 -44.84 -63.23
C HIS A 112 7.63 -45.58 -62.77
N LEU A 113 8.43 -45.02 -61.85
CA LEU A 113 9.69 -45.66 -61.41
C LEU A 113 9.70 -46.19 -59.97
N CYS A 114 8.63 -46.01 -59.19
CA CYS A 114 8.62 -46.44 -57.77
C CYS A 114 7.63 -47.57 -57.43
N GLN A 115 7.02 -48.21 -58.43
CA GLN A 115 6.02 -49.29 -58.23
C GLN A 115 6.53 -50.70 -58.59
N LEU A 116 7.80 -50.86 -58.95
CA LEU A 116 8.35 -52.18 -59.37
C LEU A 116 8.99 -53.00 -58.25
N SER A 117 9.02 -52.52 -57.00
CA SER A 117 9.69 -53.22 -55.89
C SER A 117 8.77 -53.74 -54.77
N PHE A 118 7.44 -53.56 -54.84
CA PHE A 118 6.56 -53.97 -53.73
C PHE A 118 5.33 -54.80 -54.11
N VAL A 119 5.12 -55.13 -55.38
CA VAL A 119 3.96 -55.94 -55.84
C VAL A 119 4.40 -57.29 -56.39
N SER A 120 5.14 -58.06 -55.58
CA SER A 120 5.58 -59.41 -55.98
C SER A 120 5.08 -60.54 -55.08
N ARG A 121 4.49 -60.30 -53.89
CA ARG A 121 4.16 -61.42 -52.98
C ARG A 121 2.85 -61.42 -52.18
N CYS A 122 1.90 -60.51 -52.38
CA CYS A 122 0.67 -60.53 -51.54
C CYS A 122 -0.68 -60.49 -52.27
N SER A 123 -0.74 -60.64 -53.59
CA SER A 123 -2.01 -60.54 -54.35
C SER A 123 -2.58 -61.89 -54.79
N ALA A 124 -2.57 -62.91 -53.91
CA ALA A 124 -3.16 -64.21 -54.24
C ALA A 124 -4.11 -64.82 -53.18
N LEU A 125 -4.44 -64.14 -52.07
CA LEU A 125 -5.24 -64.80 -51.02
C LEU A 125 -6.30 -63.99 -50.28
N CYS A 126 -6.77 -62.84 -50.79
CA CYS A 126 -7.89 -62.13 -50.16
C CYS A 126 -8.91 -61.60 -51.18
N CYS A 127 -9.42 -62.49 -52.04
CA CYS A 127 -10.72 -62.32 -52.69
C CYS A 127 -11.75 -63.18 -51.97
N ALA A 128 -12.08 -62.83 -50.73
CA ALA A 128 -13.31 -63.22 -50.03
C ALA A 128 -13.36 -62.49 -48.69
N ASN A 129 -14.06 -61.35 -48.63
CA ASN A 129 -15.04 -61.05 -47.59
C ASN A 129 -15.36 -59.55 -47.54
N LEU A 130 -16.50 -59.21 -48.13
CA LEU A 130 -17.21 -57.94 -47.92
C LEU A 130 -17.57 -57.71 -46.43
N CYS A 131 -17.41 -58.72 -45.57
CA CYS A 131 -17.64 -58.63 -44.12
C CYS A 131 -16.55 -57.88 -43.32
N CYS A 132 -15.32 -57.72 -43.83
CA CYS A 132 -14.26 -57.09 -43.04
C CYS A 132 -14.39 -55.56 -42.91
N HIS A 133 -14.97 -54.89 -43.91
CA HIS A 133 -15.04 -53.42 -43.91
C HIS A 133 -16.00 -52.88 -42.85
N ASN A 134 -17.14 -53.56 -42.64
CA ASN A 134 -18.10 -53.18 -41.60
C ASN A 134 -17.56 -53.47 -40.19
N VAL A 135 -16.80 -54.55 -40.00
CA VAL A 135 -16.18 -54.87 -38.70
C VAL A 135 -15.10 -53.85 -38.34
N CYS A 136 -14.25 -53.44 -39.29
CA CYS A 136 -13.24 -52.41 -39.05
C CYS A 136 -13.88 -51.04 -38.75
N PHE A 137 -14.96 -50.68 -39.45
CA PHE A 137 -15.68 -49.43 -39.19
C PHE A 137 -16.34 -49.42 -37.81
N VAL A 138 -17.04 -50.50 -37.44
CA VAL A 138 -17.65 -50.63 -36.11
C VAL A 138 -16.59 -50.62 -35.01
N LEU A 139 -15.45 -51.30 -35.21
CA LEU A 139 -14.35 -51.29 -34.24
C LEU A 139 -13.75 -49.89 -34.05
N SER A 140 -13.61 -49.10 -35.13
CA SER A 140 -13.11 -47.73 -35.05
C SER A 140 -14.05 -46.80 -34.27
N ILE A 141 -15.37 -46.97 -34.44
CA ILE A 141 -16.38 -46.24 -33.67
C ILE A 141 -16.35 -46.64 -32.20
N VAL A 142 -16.26 -47.93 -31.90
CA VAL A 142 -16.19 -48.42 -30.52
C VAL A 142 -14.94 -47.87 -29.82
N ILE A 143 -13.79 -47.86 -30.48
CA ILE A 143 -12.54 -47.31 -29.91
C ILE A 143 -12.66 -45.79 -29.70
N ALA A 144 -13.25 -45.05 -30.64
CA ALA A 144 -13.49 -43.62 -30.47
C ALA A 144 -14.42 -43.32 -29.29
N LEU A 145 -15.48 -44.12 -29.10
CA LEU A 145 -16.39 -44.01 -27.97
C LEU A 145 -15.69 -44.32 -26.64
N PHE A 146 -14.83 -45.34 -26.58
CA PHE A 146 -14.01 -45.60 -25.38
C PHE A 146 -13.05 -44.44 -25.07
N GLY A 147 -12.47 -43.80 -26.09
CA GLY A 147 -11.66 -42.60 -25.93
C GLY A 147 -12.45 -41.43 -25.33
N ILE A 148 -13.68 -41.19 -25.82
CA ILE A 148 -14.55 -40.13 -25.28
C ILE A 148 -14.98 -40.43 -23.84
N VAL A 149 -15.35 -41.68 -23.55
CA VAL A 149 -15.77 -42.11 -22.20
C VAL A 149 -14.63 -41.99 -21.18
N GLY A 150 -13.36 -42.16 -21.60
CA GLY A 150 -12.21 -41.95 -20.72
C GLY A 150 -11.78 -40.48 -20.60
N PHE A 151 -11.86 -39.73 -21.70
CA PHE A 151 -11.33 -38.36 -21.77
C PHE A 151 -12.26 -37.32 -21.12
N VAL A 152 -13.59 -37.48 -21.25
CA VAL A 152 -14.56 -36.54 -20.68
C VAL A 152 -14.50 -36.49 -19.15
N PRO A 153 -14.42 -37.62 -18.41
CA PRO A 153 -14.22 -37.59 -16.96
C PRO A 153 -12.87 -36.98 -16.56
N ALA A 154 -11.79 -37.24 -17.31
CA ALA A 154 -10.48 -36.67 -17.02
C ALA A 154 -10.49 -35.13 -17.12
N LEU A 155 -11.13 -34.57 -18.16
CA LEU A 155 -11.33 -33.13 -18.28
C LEU A 155 -12.20 -32.57 -17.15
N PHE A 156 -13.25 -33.30 -16.76
CA PHE A 156 -14.11 -32.90 -15.64
C PHE A 156 -13.33 -32.84 -14.31
N TYR A 157 -12.49 -33.83 -14.02
CA TYR A 157 -11.65 -33.83 -12.82
C TYR A 157 -10.59 -32.72 -12.84
N MET A 158 -10.01 -32.41 -14.01
CA MET A 158 -9.08 -31.28 -14.15
C MET A 158 -9.79 -29.93 -13.91
N ALA A 159 -10.98 -29.75 -14.46
CA ALA A 159 -11.78 -28.55 -14.22
C ALA A 159 -12.20 -28.41 -12.75
N LEU A 160 -12.61 -29.51 -12.11
CA LEU A 160 -12.94 -29.54 -10.68
C LEU A 160 -11.71 -29.23 -9.81
N GLY A 161 -10.55 -29.78 -10.16
CA GLY A 161 -9.29 -29.52 -9.46
C GLY A 161 -8.89 -28.05 -9.55
N LEU A 162 -9.03 -27.43 -10.73
CA LEU A 162 -8.75 -26.01 -10.93
C LEU A 162 -9.74 -25.12 -10.17
N ALA A 163 -11.03 -25.47 -10.15
CA ALA A 163 -12.04 -24.76 -9.37
C ALA A 163 -11.76 -24.82 -7.86
N LEU A 164 -11.39 -25.99 -7.34
CA LEU A 164 -11.01 -26.15 -5.93
C LEU A 164 -9.72 -25.38 -5.59
N PHE A 165 -8.75 -25.35 -6.51
CA PHE A 165 -7.52 -24.58 -6.33
C PHE A 165 -7.79 -23.08 -6.24
N VAL A 166 -8.63 -22.55 -7.13
CA VAL A 166 -9.06 -21.14 -7.09
C VAL A 166 -9.81 -20.84 -5.78
N LEU A 167 -10.68 -21.74 -5.33
CA LEU A 167 -11.39 -21.58 -4.06
C LEU A 167 -10.42 -21.51 -2.87
N VAL A 168 -9.38 -22.36 -2.85
CA VAL A 168 -8.34 -22.33 -1.79
C VAL A 168 -7.60 -20.99 -1.80
N ILE A 169 -7.20 -20.48 -2.97
CA ILE A 169 -6.53 -19.17 -3.09
C ILE A 169 -7.44 -18.05 -2.56
N LEU A 170 -8.71 -18.02 -2.97
CA LEU A 170 -9.67 -17.02 -2.50
C LEU A 170 -9.87 -17.08 -0.99
N CYS A 171 -9.98 -18.28 -0.41
CA CYS A 171 -10.04 -18.47 1.04
C CYS A 171 -8.78 -17.97 1.73
N THR A 172 -7.59 -18.23 1.20
CA THR A 172 -6.32 -17.74 1.77
C THR A 172 -6.23 -16.22 1.72
N VAL A 173 -6.59 -15.59 0.60
CA VAL A 173 -6.63 -14.12 0.45
C VAL A 173 -7.64 -13.51 1.40
N PHE A 174 -8.82 -14.13 1.54
CA PHE A 174 -9.85 -13.67 2.46
C PHE A 174 -9.38 -13.74 3.91
N VAL A 175 -8.82 -14.87 4.36
CA VAL A 175 -8.33 -15.05 5.72
C VAL A 175 -7.18 -14.09 6.03
N THR A 176 -6.22 -13.93 5.13
CA THR A 176 -5.08 -13.01 5.34
C THR A 176 -5.52 -11.55 5.41
N THR A 177 -6.44 -11.13 4.52
CA THR A 177 -7.00 -9.77 4.54
C THR A 177 -7.82 -9.52 5.81
N PHE A 178 -8.64 -10.49 6.21
CA PHE A 178 -9.48 -10.38 7.41
C PHE A 178 -8.63 -10.31 8.69
N VAL A 179 -7.60 -11.16 8.82
CA VAL A 179 -6.66 -11.10 9.95
C VAL A 179 -5.89 -9.78 9.96
N GLY A 180 -5.47 -9.27 8.79
CA GLY A 180 -4.83 -7.96 8.66
C GLY A 180 -5.72 -6.81 9.13
N LEU A 181 -7.01 -6.81 8.75
CA LEU A 181 -7.99 -5.80 9.17
C LEU A 181 -8.28 -5.88 10.68
N LEU A 182 -8.42 -7.08 11.24
CA LEU A 182 -8.58 -7.26 12.68
C LEU A 182 -7.35 -6.78 13.46
N GLY A 183 -6.15 -7.07 12.95
CA GLY A 183 -4.90 -6.59 13.53
C GLY A 183 -4.82 -5.05 13.51
N TYR A 184 -5.14 -4.43 12.38
CA TYR A 184 -5.17 -2.97 12.25
C TYR A 184 -6.18 -2.35 13.21
N TRP A 185 -7.39 -2.91 13.30
CA TRP A 185 -8.43 -2.42 14.20
C TRP A 185 -8.03 -2.54 15.67
N ALA A 186 -7.42 -3.66 16.08
CA ALA A 186 -6.93 -3.86 17.44
C ALA A 186 -5.80 -2.86 17.79
N VAL A 187 -4.87 -2.60 16.87
CA VAL A 187 -3.81 -1.60 17.06
C VAL A 187 -4.39 -0.20 17.17
N HIS A 188 -5.37 0.15 16.33
CA HIS A 188 -6.04 1.44 16.36
C HIS A 188 -6.78 1.68 17.69
N GLU A 189 -7.53 0.69 18.18
CA GLU A 189 -8.18 0.77 19.49
C GLU A 189 -7.17 0.86 20.64
N LEU A 190 -6.05 0.12 20.57
CA LEU A 190 -4.99 0.20 21.57
C LEU A 190 -4.35 1.60 21.61
N ILE A 191 -4.04 2.18 20.44
CA ILE A 191 -3.50 3.54 20.32
C ILE A 191 -4.51 4.56 20.84
N THR A 192 -5.79 4.42 20.46
CA THR A 192 -6.85 5.32 20.90
C THR A 192 -7.07 5.25 22.41
N ALA A 193 -7.05 4.05 22.99
CA ALA A 193 -7.15 3.84 24.43
C ALA A 193 -5.92 4.38 25.18
N ALA A 194 -4.71 4.23 24.62
CA ALA A 194 -3.49 4.82 25.16
C ALA A 194 -3.59 6.35 25.17
N ILE A 195 -4.00 6.98 24.06
CA ILE A 195 -4.19 8.43 23.98
C ILE A 195 -5.20 8.93 25.03
N ARG A 196 -6.32 8.21 25.23
CA ARG A 196 -7.30 8.54 26.27
C ARG A 196 -6.72 8.44 27.69
N ARG A 197 -5.90 7.42 27.98
CA ARG A 197 -5.31 7.21 29.33
C ARG A 197 -4.22 8.21 29.69
N VAL A 198 -3.42 8.65 28.72
CA VAL A 198 -2.35 9.62 29.01
C VAL A 198 -2.94 11.04 29.21
N GLY A 199 -4.25 11.24 29.00
CA GLY A 199 -4.91 12.51 29.32
C GLY A 199 -4.40 13.69 28.48
N TYR A 200 -3.74 13.41 27.35
CA TYR A 200 -3.32 14.40 26.37
C TYR A 200 -4.56 14.90 25.64
N THR A 201 -5.33 15.77 26.29
CA THR A 201 -6.13 16.72 25.54
C THR A 201 -5.17 17.76 24.96
N PRO A 202 -5.15 17.98 23.64
CA PRO A 202 -4.28 18.99 23.01
C PRO A 202 -4.47 20.39 23.63
N ARG A 203 -5.62 20.65 24.28
CA ARG A 203 -5.90 21.88 25.02
C ARG A 203 -5.13 22.03 26.35
N ALA A 204 -4.78 20.94 27.04
CA ALA A 204 -4.15 21.05 28.36
C ALA A 204 -2.66 21.44 28.29
N LEU A 205 -1.97 21.16 27.17
CA LEU A 205 -0.58 21.55 26.97
C LEU A 205 -0.40 23.01 26.57
N LEU A 206 -1.36 23.59 25.85
CA LEU A 206 -1.37 25.03 25.54
C LEU A 206 -1.65 25.89 26.78
N GLN A 207 -2.39 25.37 27.76
CA GLN A 207 -2.77 26.13 28.95
C GLN A 207 -1.68 26.16 30.04
N LYS A 208 -0.74 25.21 30.05
CA LYS A 208 0.28 25.09 31.12
C LYS A 208 1.54 25.92 30.90
N CYS A 209 1.74 26.49 29.71
CA CYS A 209 2.89 27.35 29.41
C CYS A 209 2.65 28.87 29.60
N CYS A 210 1.43 29.31 29.93
CA CYS A 210 1.09 30.74 30.05
C CYS A 210 0.78 31.22 31.49
N GLY A 211 1.17 30.46 32.51
CA GLY A 211 0.86 30.77 33.90
C GLY A 211 1.81 31.74 34.59
N CYS A 212 2.00 32.97 34.07
CA CYS A 212 2.67 34.09 34.78
C CYS A 212 2.29 35.47 34.19
N VAL A 213 1.01 35.78 33.95
CA VAL A 213 0.58 37.19 33.78
C VAL A 213 -0.75 37.39 34.51
N GLY A 214 -0.77 38.45 35.32
CA GLY A 214 -1.79 38.75 36.31
C GLY A 214 -3.20 39.01 35.75
N ARG A 215 -4.14 38.97 36.71
CA ARG A 215 -5.53 39.37 36.57
C ARG A 215 -5.64 40.75 35.92
N ASP A 216 -6.74 40.93 35.17
CA ASP A 216 -7.28 42.18 34.62
C ASP A 216 -7.00 42.42 33.12
N ALA A 217 -7.60 41.59 32.23
CA ALA A 217 -7.84 41.98 30.83
C ALA A 217 -8.94 41.12 30.16
N PRO A 218 -10.22 41.55 30.13
CA PRO A 218 -11.27 40.87 29.35
C PRO A 218 -11.28 41.23 27.84
N ALA A 219 -10.15 41.65 27.26
CA ALA A 219 -10.10 42.20 25.89
C ALA A 219 -9.25 41.41 24.87
N LEU A 220 -8.56 40.32 25.25
CA LEU A 220 -7.60 39.63 24.36
C LEU A 220 -8.11 38.34 23.70
N GLN A 221 -9.37 37.95 23.94
CA GLN A 221 -9.93 36.72 23.36
C GLN A 221 -10.40 36.88 21.89
N GLN A 222 -10.24 38.07 21.30
CA GLN A 222 -10.48 38.34 19.88
C GLN A 222 -9.20 38.34 19.01
N ALA A 223 -8.00 38.15 19.60
CA ALA A 223 -6.73 38.20 18.85
C ALA A 223 -6.24 36.83 18.34
N ALA A 224 -6.95 35.72 18.63
CA ALA A 224 -6.58 34.37 18.18
C ALA A 224 -7.37 33.87 16.97
N GLN A 225 -8.29 34.68 16.44
CA GLN A 225 -8.80 34.53 15.07
C GLN A 225 -7.83 35.27 14.16
N GLY A 226 -6.72 34.62 13.81
CA GLY A 226 -5.97 35.03 12.63
C GLY A 226 -6.95 35.07 11.46
N PRO A 227 -6.79 36.00 10.50
CA PRO A 227 -7.66 36.06 9.34
C PRO A 227 -7.75 34.65 8.76
N GLU A 228 -8.97 34.11 8.72
CA GLU A 228 -9.23 32.81 8.11
C GLU A 228 -8.88 32.98 6.64
N GLU A 229 -7.67 32.56 6.27
CA GLU A 229 -7.17 32.70 4.91
C GLU A 229 -8.08 31.88 3.99
N GLU A 230 -8.91 32.60 3.25
CA GLU A 230 -9.96 32.02 2.43
C GLU A 230 -9.32 31.18 1.33
N ALA A 231 -9.64 29.88 1.29
CA ALA A 231 -9.09 28.98 0.29
C ALA A 231 -9.55 29.40 -1.12
N VAL A 232 -8.59 29.65 -2.01
CA VAL A 232 -8.82 30.06 -3.40
C VAL A 232 -8.64 28.85 -4.32
N ILE A 233 -9.38 28.82 -5.43
CA ILE A 233 -9.20 27.80 -6.48
C ILE A 233 -8.14 28.30 -7.45
N PHE A 234 -7.15 27.48 -7.75
CA PHE A 234 -6.08 27.78 -8.70
C PHE A 234 -6.18 26.84 -9.91
N PHE A 235 -6.01 27.39 -11.11
CA PHE A 235 -5.87 26.61 -12.33
C PHE A 235 -4.39 26.30 -12.59
N VAL A 236 -4.08 25.03 -12.86
CA VAL A 236 -2.73 24.54 -13.15
C VAL A 236 -2.41 24.74 -14.63
N ASP A 237 -1.78 25.87 -14.97
CA ASP A 237 -1.38 26.18 -16.35
C ASP A 237 0.05 25.73 -16.64
N ASN A 238 0.17 24.60 -17.34
CA ASN A 238 1.48 24.06 -17.75
C ASN A 238 1.92 24.54 -19.14
N SER A 239 1.11 25.34 -19.84
CA SER A 239 1.40 25.79 -21.22
C SER A 239 2.68 26.65 -21.28
N VAL A 240 2.94 27.42 -20.22
CA VAL A 240 4.10 28.32 -20.12
C VAL A 240 5.42 27.56 -19.96
N LEU A 241 5.38 26.36 -19.38
CA LEU A 241 6.57 25.54 -19.15
C LEU A 241 7.05 24.85 -20.42
N LYS A 242 6.21 24.73 -21.47
CA LYS A 242 6.51 24.01 -22.72
C LYS A 242 7.07 22.60 -22.50
N LYS A 243 6.79 21.99 -21.35
CA LYS A 243 7.14 20.60 -21.05
C LYS A 243 5.98 19.70 -21.47
N ARG A 244 6.31 18.49 -21.94
CA ARG A 244 5.31 17.45 -22.24
C ARG A 244 4.81 16.73 -20.98
N ASP A 245 5.44 16.98 -19.83
CA ASP A 245 5.09 16.34 -18.57
C ASP A 245 3.64 16.65 -18.17
N GLU A 246 2.99 15.65 -17.57
CA GLU A 246 1.56 15.65 -17.28
C GLU A 246 1.13 16.69 -16.23
N GLY A 247 2.03 17.43 -15.56
CA GLY A 247 1.63 18.30 -14.45
C GLY A 247 2.70 19.02 -13.62
N LEU A 248 2.26 19.73 -12.58
CA LEU A 248 3.07 20.36 -11.52
C LEU A 248 3.18 19.47 -10.30
N LYS A 249 4.36 19.31 -9.69
CA LYS A 249 4.47 18.43 -8.52
C LYS A 249 4.04 19.05 -7.19
N TYR A 250 2.98 18.53 -6.56
CA TYR A 250 2.67 18.65 -5.13
C TYR A 250 3.87 18.28 -4.28
N ARG A 251 4.10 19.02 -3.21
CA ARG A 251 5.24 18.77 -2.32
C ARG A 251 4.79 18.69 -0.84
N PRO A 252 5.09 17.64 -0.05
CA PRO A 252 4.77 17.54 1.38
C PRO A 252 5.51 18.58 2.22
N SER A 253 6.66 19.04 1.74
CA SER A 253 7.39 20.20 2.23
C SER A 253 7.69 21.09 1.04
N LYS A 254 8.23 22.28 1.24
CA LYS A 254 8.66 23.15 0.13
C LYS A 254 9.82 22.53 -0.71
N ASP A 255 10.29 21.33 -0.34
CA ASP A 255 11.52 20.68 -0.82
C ASP A 255 11.33 19.27 -1.49
N TYR A 256 10.38 19.13 -2.43
CA TYR A 256 10.08 17.97 -3.36
C TYR A 256 8.83 17.15 -3.02
N ALA A 257 8.00 16.70 -4.02
CA ALA A 257 7.34 15.36 -4.14
C ALA A 257 6.35 15.17 -5.35
N PRO A 258 5.12 14.53 -5.30
CA PRO A 258 4.38 13.94 -6.46
C PRO A 258 3.46 14.87 -7.27
N ASP A 259 2.86 14.42 -8.39
CA ASP A 259 2.38 15.28 -9.49
C ASP A 259 0.88 15.71 -9.39
N ALA A 260 0.57 16.93 -9.83
CA ALA A 260 -0.74 17.56 -9.99
C ALA A 260 -0.98 17.81 -11.48
N TYR A 261 -2.04 17.26 -12.05
CA TYR A 261 -2.23 17.26 -13.50
C TYR A 261 -2.36 18.67 -14.10
N ALA A 262 -1.72 18.89 -15.24
CA ALA A 262 -1.86 20.09 -16.05
C ALA A 262 -3.32 20.25 -16.51
N GLY A 263 -3.83 21.47 -16.46
CA GLY A 263 -5.23 21.76 -16.78
C GLY A 263 -6.23 21.36 -15.70
N SER A 264 -5.77 20.93 -14.51
CA SER A 264 -6.64 20.69 -13.36
C SER A 264 -6.83 21.94 -12.51
N TYR A 265 -7.87 21.91 -11.67
CA TYR A 265 -8.13 22.94 -10.66
C TYR A 265 -7.79 22.40 -9.27
N VAL A 266 -7.12 23.21 -8.46
CA VAL A 266 -6.69 22.86 -7.10
C VAL A 266 -7.16 23.93 -6.11
N THR A 267 -7.79 23.52 -5.02
CA THR A 267 -8.23 24.44 -3.97
C THR A 267 -7.15 24.53 -2.90
N GLY A 268 -6.63 25.72 -2.62
CA GLY A 268 -5.60 25.90 -1.62
C GLY A 268 -5.49 27.33 -1.10
N VAL A 269 -4.61 27.54 -0.14
CA VAL A 269 -4.34 28.85 0.46
C VAL A 269 -2.99 29.35 -0.06
N ASP A 270 -2.94 30.55 -0.63
CA ASP A 270 -1.67 31.17 -1.04
C ASP A 270 -0.94 31.71 0.19
N GLU A 271 0.23 31.18 0.49
CA GLU A 271 1.04 31.59 1.64
C GLU A 271 1.80 32.90 1.40
N GLY A 272 1.67 33.50 0.20
CA GLY A 272 2.26 34.79 -0.15
C GLY A 272 3.77 34.75 -0.38
N ASP A 273 4.41 33.60 -0.22
CA ASP A 273 5.84 33.37 -0.44
C ASP A 273 6.13 32.66 -1.78
N GLY A 274 5.11 32.57 -2.64
CA GLY A 274 5.19 31.87 -3.91
C GLY A 274 4.72 30.42 -3.85
N TRP A 275 4.04 30.00 -2.79
CA TRP A 275 3.50 28.65 -2.61
C TRP A 275 2.02 28.66 -2.24
N VAL A 276 1.29 27.67 -2.75
CA VAL A 276 -0.11 27.39 -2.41
C VAL A 276 -0.17 26.10 -1.61
N ASN A 277 -0.76 26.16 -0.41
CA ASN A 277 -1.02 25.01 0.44
C ASN A 277 -2.37 24.35 0.07
N VAL A 278 -2.31 23.17 -0.51
CA VAL A 278 -3.41 22.31 -0.94
C VAL A 278 -3.48 21.09 -0.01
N GLY A 279 -4.22 21.21 1.09
CA GLY A 279 -4.49 20.09 1.99
C GLY A 279 -3.23 19.48 2.64
N GLY A 280 -2.25 20.31 3.03
CA GLY A 280 -1.00 19.86 3.64
C GLY A 280 0.09 19.51 2.63
N ARG A 281 -0.08 19.86 1.35
CA ARG A 281 0.93 19.81 0.31
C ARG A 281 1.06 21.16 -0.36
N PHE A 282 2.22 21.47 -0.91
CA PHE A 282 2.55 22.77 -1.47
C PHE A 282 2.72 22.68 -2.99
N LEU A 283 2.16 23.63 -3.72
CA LEU A 283 2.40 23.85 -5.14
C LEU A 283 3.02 25.23 -5.36
N PRO A 284 4.07 25.37 -6.18
CA PRO A 284 4.67 26.67 -6.43
C PRO A 284 3.73 27.50 -7.33
N THR A 285 3.51 28.79 -6.98
CA THR A 285 2.81 29.73 -7.88
C THR A 285 3.66 30.08 -9.10
N HIS A 286 4.99 30.06 -8.93
CA HIS A 286 5.96 30.35 -9.98
C HIS A 286 7.01 29.25 -10.10
N TYR A 287 7.32 28.83 -11.32
CA TYR A 287 8.41 27.91 -11.63
C TYR A 287 9.35 28.57 -12.64
N HIS A 288 10.63 28.75 -12.28
CA HIS A 288 11.61 29.53 -13.07
C HIS A 288 11.09 30.90 -13.53
N LYS A 289 10.50 31.68 -12.61
CA LYS A 289 9.90 33.02 -12.87
C LYS A 289 8.70 33.01 -13.83
N LYS A 290 8.17 31.85 -14.20
CA LYS A 290 6.93 31.71 -14.96
C LYS A 290 5.81 31.35 -14.01
N GLN A 291 4.69 32.07 -14.08
CA GLN A 291 3.51 31.75 -13.30
C GLN A 291 2.89 30.46 -13.83
N VAL A 292 2.70 29.48 -12.94
CA VAL A 292 2.16 28.14 -13.27
C VAL A 292 0.83 27.86 -12.57
N LEU A 293 0.49 28.65 -11.56
CA LEU A 293 -0.83 28.66 -10.95
C LEU A 293 -1.49 30.02 -11.16
N GLN A 294 -2.68 30.01 -11.75
CA GLN A 294 -3.50 31.21 -11.91
C GLN A 294 -4.66 31.15 -10.92
N ALA A 295 -4.77 32.17 -10.06
CA ALA A 295 -5.92 32.29 -9.16
C ALA A 295 -7.19 32.43 -9.99
N THR A 296 -8.15 31.55 -9.74
CA THR A 296 -9.42 31.50 -10.46
C THR A 296 -10.29 32.64 -9.96
N THR A 297 -10.72 33.51 -10.87
CA THR A 297 -11.64 34.61 -10.55
C THR A 297 -13.01 34.09 -10.13
N GLU A 298 -13.78 34.85 -9.35
CA GLU A 298 -15.14 34.46 -8.90
C GLU A 298 -16.07 34.06 -10.06
N LEU A 299 -15.93 34.73 -11.22
CA LEU A 299 -16.65 34.37 -12.46
C LEU A 299 -16.30 32.96 -12.95
N GLN A 300 -15.00 32.61 -12.95
CA GLN A 300 -14.56 31.28 -13.34
C GLN A 300 -14.97 30.22 -12.30
N LYS A 301 -14.91 30.55 -10.99
CA LYS A 301 -15.39 29.66 -9.92
C LYS A 301 -16.87 29.30 -10.12
N ALA A 302 -17.72 30.29 -10.38
CA ALA A 302 -19.15 30.08 -10.58
C ALA A 302 -19.43 29.09 -11.73
N VAL A 303 -18.63 29.13 -12.79
CA VAL A 303 -18.76 28.25 -13.95
C VAL A 303 -18.25 26.84 -13.63
N ILE A 304 -17.09 26.71 -12.98
CA ILE A 304 -16.54 25.41 -12.56
C ILE A 304 -17.49 24.69 -11.59
N PHE A 305 -18.14 25.41 -10.68
CA PHE A 305 -19.08 24.82 -9.72
C PHE A 305 -20.47 24.52 -10.29
N ARG A 306 -20.88 25.14 -11.41
CA ARG A 306 -22.16 24.88 -12.07
C ARG A 306 -22.12 23.73 -13.05
N VAL A 307 -20.94 23.46 -13.61
CA VAL A 307 -20.70 22.28 -14.43
C VAL A 307 -20.48 21.11 -13.45
N ASP A 308 -21.33 20.08 -13.54
CA ASP A 308 -21.35 18.94 -12.62
C ASP A 308 -19.94 18.31 -12.52
N ARG A 309 -19.64 17.56 -11.45
CA ARG A 309 -18.29 16.94 -11.29
C ARG A 309 -17.87 16.10 -12.50
N ASP A 310 -18.84 15.63 -13.27
CA ASP A 310 -18.68 14.72 -14.39
C ASP A 310 -18.61 15.43 -15.75
N GLY A 311 -18.64 16.77 -15.79
CA GLY A 311 -18.49 17.57 -17.03
C GLY A 311 -19.76 18.27 -17.52
N LEU A 312 -19.76 18.68 -18.79
CA LEU A 312 -20.86 19.42 -19.41
C LEU A 312 -21.96 18.45 -19.85
N ARG A 313 -23.18 18.61 -19.33
CA ARG A 313 -24.30 17.76 -19.72
C ARG A 313 -24.79 18.11 -21.12
N PHE A 314 -25.00 17.09 -21.95
CA PHE A 314 -25.71 17.23 -23.22
C PHE A 314 -27.16 17.67 -23.01
N CYS A 315 -27.59 18.70 -23.74
CA CYS A 315 -28.97 19.19 -23.74
C CYS A 315 -29.69 18.69 -25.00
N LEU A 316 -30.97 18.30 -24.88
CA LEU A 316 -31.77 17.85 -26.04
C LEU A 316 -32.32 19.02 -26.87
N SER A 317 -32.25 20.24 -26.32
CA SER A 317 -32.64 21.49 -26.95
C SER A 317 -31.68 22.60 -26.49
N LYS A 318 -31.65 23.71 -27.22
CA LYS A 318 -30.95 24.95 -26.86
C LYS A 318 -31.59 25.68 -25.68
N ASP A 319 -32.75 25.22 -25.22
CA ASP A 319 -33.33 25.71 -23.98
C ASP A 319 -32.61 25.08 -22.78
N GLU A 320 -31.89 25.89 -22.02
CA GLU A 320 -31.10 25.47 -20.83
C GLU A 320 -31.95 24.76 -19.76
N LYS A 321 -33.27 25.01 -19.78
CA LYS A 321 -34.25 24.34 -18.90
C LYS A 321 -34.60 22.92 -19.34
N ASN A 322 -34.37 22.58 -20.62
CA ASN A 322 -34.72 21.30 -21.21
C ASN A 322 -33.54 20.33 -21.14
N LYS A 323 -33.09 20.07 -19.91
CA LYS A 323 -32.03 19.12 -19.63
C LYS A 323 -32.51 17.71 -19.98
N ALA A 324 -31.65 16.91 -20.62
CA ALA A 324 -31.97 15.51 -20.90
C ALA A 324 -32.45 14.83 -19.59
N PRO A 325 -33.57 14.09 -19.63
CA PRO A 325 -34.08 13.42 -18.44
C PRO A 325 -32.98 12.48 -17.91
N LYS A 326 -32.73 12.52 -16.60
CA LYS A 326 -31.88 11.50 -15.94
C LYS A 326 -32.57 10.15 -16.21
N LYS A 327 -32.10 9.40 -17.22
CA LYS A 327 -32.68 8.09 -17.56
C LYS A 327 -32.61 7.24 -16.29
N GLY A 328 -33.78 6.82 -15.80
CA GLY A 328 -33.87 6.04 -14.57
C GLY A 328 -33.22 4.68 -14.75
N ARG A 329 -32.13 4.43 -14.01
CA ARG A 329 -31.54 3.12 -13.62
C ARG A 329 -31.61 1.94 -14.63
N ALA A 330 -31.57 2.21 -15.93
CA ALA A 330 -31.32 1.19 -16.94
C ALA A 330 -29.88 1.36 -17.42
N ARG A 331 -29.10 0.29 -17.27
CA ARG A 331 -27.65 0.15 -17.38
C ARG A 331 -27.13 0.39 -18.82
N ALA A 332 -27.34 1.58 -19.36
CA ALA A 332 -26.69 2.08 -20.56
C ALA A 332 -25.61 3.08 -20.15
N ASP A 333 -24.43 2.99 -20.77
CA ASP A 333 -23.19 3.66 -20.37
C ASP A 333 -23.38 5.13 -19.99
N GLU A 334 -23.16 5.44 -18.71
CA GLU A 334 -23.30 6.80 -18.14
C GLU A 334 -22.35 7.82 -18.81
N SER A 335 -21.29 7.35 -19.49
CA SER A 335 -20.37 8.21 -20.25
C SER A 335 -21.04 8.96 -21.41
N SER A 336 -22.20 8.51 -21.88
CA SER A 336 -22.92 9.14 -22.99
C SER A 336 -23.67 10.41 -22.62
N THR A 337 -23.85 10.72 -21.33
CA THR A 337 -24.72 11.83 -20.90
C THR A 337 -23.97 13.15 -20.67
N TYR A 338 -22.64 13.09 -20.55
CA TYR A 338 -21.80 14.26 -20.27
C TYR A 338 -20.59 14.27 -21.20
N ALA A 339 -20.23 15.47 -21.67
CA ALA A 339 -18.90 15.73 -22.19
C ALA A 339 -17.96 15.92 -21.00
N LEU A 340 -17.09 14.92 -20.76
CA LEU A 340 -16.15 14.92 -19.65
C LEU A 340 -15.19 16.12 -19.75
N TYR A 341 -14.74 16.63 -18.60
CA TYR A 341 -13.69 17.66 -18.57
C TYR A 341 -12.43 17.19 -19.30
N ASN A 342 -11.82 18.09 -20.06
CA ASN A 342 -10.63 17.83 -20.89
C ASN A 342 -10.82 16.75 -21.98
N SER A 343 -12.05 16.29 -22.24
CA SER A 343 -12.34 15.43 -23.39
C SER A 343 -12.59 16.27 -24.66
N CYS A 344 -12.34 15.67 -25.82
CA CYS A 344 -12.73 16.24 -27.09
C CYS A 344 -14.10 15.69 -27.50
N VAL A 345 -14.97 16.58 -27.99
CA VAL A 345 -16.26 16.21 -28.60
C VAL A 345 -16.30 16.74 -30.02
N ALA A 346 -16.77 15.91 -30.96
CA ALA A 346 -16.95 16.31 -32.35
C ALA A 346 -18.33 16.94 -32.52
N GLY A 347 -18.38 18.22 -32.88
CA GLY A 347 -19.64 18.93 -33.11
C GLY A 347 -19.48 20.16 -33.99
N VAL A 348 -20.61 20.73 -34.38
CA VAL A 348 -20.68 21.97 -35.17
C VAL A 348 -21.09 23.11 -34.25
N ASP A 349 -20.24 24.13 -34.13
CA ASP A 349 -20.62 25.39 -33.47
C ASP A 349 -21.66 26.11 -34.34
N GLU A 350 -22.87 26.30 -33.81
CA GLU A 350 -23.98 26.94 -34.54
C GLU A 350 -23.89 28.48 -34.47
N GLY A 351 -22.89 29.03 -33.77
CA GLY A 351 -22.62 30.47 -33.70
C GLY A 351 -23.59 31.26 -32.81
N ASP A 352 -24.51 30.58 -32.16
CA ASP A 352 -25.54 31.16 -31.28
C ASP A 352 -25.29 30.86 -29.79
N GLY A 353 -24.08 30.42 -29.45
CA GLY A 353 -23.72 30.00 -28.11
C GLY A 353 -23.86 28.50 -27.86
N TRP A 354 -24.19 27.69 -28.88
CA TRP A 354 -24.33 26.24 -28.78
C TRP A 354 -23.53 25.49 -29.83
N ALA A 355 -22.99 24.33 -29.43
CA ALA A 355 -22.37 23.36 -30.31
C ALA A 355 -23.26 22.11 -30.40
N ASN A 356 -23.59 21.70 -31.62
CA ASN A 356 -24.38 20.52 -31.92
C ASN A 356 -23.46 19.30 -32.08
N VAL A 357 -23.58 18.35 -31.16
CA VAL A 357 -22.82 17.10 -31.07
C VAL A 357 -23.81 15.95 -31.23
N ASP A 358 -23.86 15.38 -32.43
CA ASP A 358 -24.71 14.23 -32.78
C ASP A 358 -26.20 14.38 -32.36
N GLY A 359 -26.78 15.54 -32.65
CA GLY A 359 -28.19 15.84 -32.33
C GLY A 359 -28.44 16.26 -30.88
N SER A 360 -27.40 16.36 -30.06
CA SER A 360 -27.42 16.98 -28.74
C SER A 360 -26.68 18.31 -28.74
N PHE A 361 -27.00 19.19 -27.80
CA PHE A 361 -26.43 20.54 -27.73
C PHE A 361 -25.55 20.69 -26.48
N LEU A 362 -24.36 21.25 -26.65
CA LEU A 362 -23.50 21.71 -25.56
C LEU A 362 -23.36 23.24 -25.64
N PRO A 363 -23.48 23.96 -24.52
CA PRO A 363 -23.26 25.41 -24.54
C PRO A 363 -21.79 25.70 -24.82
N THR A 364 -21.50 26.62 -25.74
CA THR A 364 -20.13 27.12 -25.96
C THR A 364 -19.74 28.13 -24.90
N HIS A 365 -20.73 28.79 -24.28
CA HIS A 365 -20.55 29.73 -23.16
C HIS A 365 -21.54 29.42 -22.02
N VAL A 366 -21.07 29.44 -20.77
CA VAL A 366 -21.90 29.36 -19.56
C VAL A 366 -21.57 30.60 -18.72
N ASP A 367 -22.57 31.40 -18.39
CA ASP A 367 -22.40 32.67 -17.65
C ASP A 367 -21.30 33.58 -18.26
N ASN A 368 -21.30 33.76 -19.59
CA ASN A 368 -20.28 34.49 -20.37
C ASN A 368 -18.86 33.90 -20.36
N VAL A 369 -18.62 32.75 -19.74
CA VAL A 369 -17.33 32.06 -19.81
C VAL A 369 -17.38 31.02 -20.92
N ARG A 370 -16.39 31.05 -21.81
CA ARG A 370 -16.27 30.05 -22.87
C ARG A 370 -15.87 28.70 -22.26
N VAL A 371 -16.74 27.70 -22.39
CA VAL A 371 -16.55 26.35 -21.81
C VAL A 371 -16.13 25.31 -22.86
N LEU A 372 -16.33 25.60 -24.15
CA LEU A 372 -15.81 24.79 -25.25
C LEU A 372 -14.74 25.57 -26.02
N LEU A 373 -13.58 24.96 -26.19
CA LEU A 373 -12.47 25.51 -26.98
C LEU A 373 -12.41 24.75 -28.31
N PRO A 374 -12.32 25.45 -29.46
CA PRO A 374 -12.09 24.78 -30.73
C PRO A 374 -10.73 24.08 -30.69
N ALA A 375 -10.72 22.78 -30.96
CA ALA A 375 -9.48 22.01 -31.04
C ALA A 375 -8.64 22.55 -32.20
N THR A 376 -7.44 23.06 -31.90
CA THR A 376 -6.52 23.62 -32.91
C THR A 376 -5.91 22.55 -33.83
N ASP A 377 -6.09 21.27 -33.51
CA ASP A 377 -5.68 20.13 -34.33
C ASP A 377 -6.68 18.96 -34.14
N PRO A 378 -7.63 18.73 -35.07
CA PRO A 378 -8.67 17.72 -34.92
C PRO A 378 -8.14 16.29 -34.86
N HIS A 379 -6.90 16.05 -35.31
CA HIS A 379 -6.29 14.71 -35.29
C HIS A 379 -5.69 14.35 -33.93
N LYS A 380 -5.37 15.34 -33.09
CA LYS A 380 -4.72 15.09 -31.80
C LYS A 380 -5.69 14.48 -30.76
N GLY A 381 -6.95 14.91 -30.76
CA GLY A 381 -7.98 14.37 -29.85
C GLY A 381 -8.48 12.96 -30.23
N GLN A 382 -8.43 12.59 -31.50
CA GLN A 382 -8.81 11.24 -31.96
C GLN A 382 -7.77 10.17 -31.61
N MET A 383 -6.47 10.52 -31.51
CA MET A 383 -5.45 9.55 -31.07
C MET A 383 -5.59 9.15 -29.61
N ASP A 384 -5.96 10.07 -28.72
CA ASP A 384 -6.14 9.79 -27.30
C ASP A 384 -7.39 8.91 -27.04
N GLN A 385 -8.47 9.08 -27.80
CA GLN A 385 -9.66 8.22 -27.74
C GLN A 385 -9.44 6.85 -28.42
N GLN A 386 -8.77 6.79 -29.58
CA GLN A 386 -8.49 5.51 -30.26
C GLN A 386 -7.46 4.66 -29.50
N GLN A 387 -6.52 5.25 -28.74
CA GLN A 387 -5.67 4.50 -27.82
C GLN A 387 -6.43 3.94 -26.61
N GLN A 388 -7.60 4.50 -26.26
CA GLN A 388 -8.46 4.00 -25.19
C GLN A 388 -9.48 2.95 -25.65
N GLU A 389 -9.97 3.00 -26.90
CA GLU A 389 -10.96 2.05 -27.43
C GLU A 389 -10.39 0.91 -28.29
N HIS A 390 -9.14 0.99 -28.75
CA HIS A 390 -8.47 -0.09 -29.49
C HIS A 390 -7.22 -0.59 -28.77
N LEU A 391 -7.43 -1.36 -27.69
CA LEU A 391 -6.46 -2.36 -27.24
C LEU A 391 -6.73 -3.66 -28.03
N PRO A 392 -5.88 -4.09 -28.97
CA PRO A 392 -6.13 -5.32 -29.73
C PRO A 392 -6.03 -6.53 -28.81
N GLU A 393 -7.06 -7.38 -28.76
CA GLU A 393 -7.09 -8.64 -28.00
C GLU A 393 -6.03 -9.69 -28.43
N HIS A 394 -5.12 -9.35 -29.35
CA HIS A 394 -4.13 -10.30 -29.88
C HIS A 394 -2.72 -9.72 -30.14
N LEU A 395 -2.28 -8.70 -29.40
CA LEU A 395 -0.85 -8.44 -29.29
C LEU A 395 -0.26 -9.35 -28.21
N ASN A 396 0.67 -10.21 -28.63
CA ASN A 396 1.41 -11.15 -27.80
C ASN A 396 1.83 -10.47 -26.49
N PHE A 397 1.19 -10.85 -25.39
CA PHE A 397 1.47 -10.38 -24.04
C PHE A 397 2.97 -10.48 -23.70
N CYS A 398 3.68 -11.44 -24.32
CA CYS A 398 5.11 -11.62 -24.19
C CYS A 398 5.97 -10.49 -24.81
N ASP A 399 5.55 -9.86 -25.91
CA ASP A 399 6.39 -8.86 -26.62
C ASP A 399 6.31 -7.47 -25.95
N TYR A 400 5.14 -7.11 -25.43
CA TYR A 400 4.94 -5.87 -24.69
C TYR A 400 5.65 -5.90 -23.33
N TYR A 401 5.49 -6.97 -22.56
CA TYR A 401 6.24 -7.12 -21.31
C TYR A 401 7.74 -7.34 -21.57
N GLY A 402 8.13 -8.04 -22.63
CA GLY A 402 9.53 -8.22 -23.01
C GLY A 402 10.24 -6.89 -23.27
N SER A 403 9.61 -6.00 -24.06
CA SER A 403 10.17 -4.67 -24.33
C SER A 403 10.16 -3.74 -23.12
N PHE A 404 9.11 -3.80 -22.28
CA PHE A 404 9.05 -3.06 -21.02
C PHE A 404 10.12 -3.51 -20.02
N PHE A 405 10.27 -4.82 -19.81
CA PHE A 405 11.31 -5.36 -18.92
C PHE A 405 12.71 -5.09 -19.45
N GLN A 406 12.92 -5.16 -20.77
CA GLN A 406 14.22 -4.80 -21.36
C GLN A 406 14.55 -3.32 -21.16
N TYR A 407 13.56 -2.43 -21.27
CA TYR A 407 13.74 -1.00 -20.99
C TYR A 407 14.07 -0.75 -19.51
N VAL A 408 13.29 -1.33 -18.59
CA VAL A 408 13.53 -1.20 -17.14
C VAL A 408 14.88 -1.79 -16.75
N TRP A 409 15.27 -2.91 -17.36
CA TRP A 409 16.58 -3.53 -17.14
C TRP A 409 17.72 -2.64 -17.62
N ASN A 410 17.61 -2.05 -18.81
CA ASN A 410 18.62 -1.15 -19.35
C ASN A 410 18.77 0.12 -18.48
N GLU A 411 17.67 0.67 -17.96
CA GLU A 411 17.69 1.84 -17.07
C GLU A 411 18.31 1.51 -15.71
N LEU A 412 17.95 0.36 -15.12
CA LEU A 412 18.58 -0.13 -13.88
C LEU A 412 20.07 -0.39 -14.06
N GLN A 413 20.47 -0.93 -15.22
CA GLN A 413 21.88 -1.17 -15.54
C GLN A 413 22.64 0.15 -15.66
N ALA A 414 22.09 1.17 -16.33
CA ALA A 414 22.68 2.50 -16.43
C ALA A 414 22.81 3.20 -15.06
N GLN A 415 21.81 3.07 -14.19
CA GLN A 415 21.89 3.58 -12.82
C GLN A 415 22.94 2.85 -12.00
N SER A 416 23.03 1.52 -12.12
CA SER A 416 24.03 0.72 -11.41
C SER A 416 25.47 1.08 -11.82
N GLU A 417 25.70 1.35 -13.11
CA GLU A 417 27.00 1.79 -13.63
C GLU A 417 27.37 3.18 -13.11
N THR A 418 26.39 4.07 -12.95
CA THR A 418 26.60 5.40 -12.38
C THR A 418 26.97 5.29 -10.90
N ILE A 419 26.23 4.49 -10.13
CA ILE A 419 26.51 4.24 -8.70
C ILE A 419 27.88 3.58 -8.50
N MET A 420 28.29 2.67 -9.39
CA MET A 420 29.61 2.03 -9.34
C MET A 420 30.74 3.01 -9.69
N LYS A 421 30.52 3.96 -10.60
CA LYS A 421 31.47 5.03 -10.90
C LYS A 421 31.61 5.98 -9.72
N ASP A 422 30.52 6.38 -9.09
CA ASP A 422 30.53 7.25 -7.92
C ASP A 422 31.22 6.57 -6.73
N ARG A 423 30.94 5.29 -6.47
CA ARG A 423 31.66 4.51 -5.44
C ARG A 423 33.15 4.35 -5.73
N LYS A 424 33.54 4.30 -7.00
CA LYS A 424 34.95 4.24 -7.38
C LYS A 424 35.66 5.56 -7.07
N LEU A 425 35.02 6.69 -7.37
CA LEU A 425 35.52 8.01 -7.01
C LEU A 425 35.61 8.19 -5.48
N ASP A 426 34.61 7.72 -4.73
CA ASP A 426 34.64 7.75 -3.27
C ASP A 426 35.75 6.87 -2.69
N ASN A 427 35.98 5.69 -3.25
CA ASN A 427 37.06 4.80 -2.82
C ASN A 427 38.45 5.36 -3.18
N GLU A 428 38.60 6.03 -4.33
CA GLU A 428 39.84 6.72 -4.72
C GLU A 428 40.11 7.89 -3.75
N ALA A 429 39.09 8.69 -3.41
CA ALA A 429 39.19 9.76 -2.42
C ALA A 429 39.50 9.23 -1.01
N LEU A 430 38.93 8.09 -0.62
CA LEU A 430 39.22 7.44 0.65
C LEU A 430 40.66 6.92 0.70
N HIS A 431 41.17 6.38 -0.41
CA HIS A 431 42.54 5.89 -0.51
C HIS A 431 43.55 7.04 -0.49
N GLU A 432 43.20 8.20 -1.05
CA GLU A 432 43.99 9.44 -0.95
C GLU A 432 44.04 9.95 0.49
N GLN A 433 42.91 9.94 1.21
CA GLN A 433 42.86 10.26 2.64
C GLN A 433 43.65 9.26 3.50
N GLU A 434 43.62 7.97 3.16
CA GLU A 434 44.35 6.94 3.90
C GLU A 434 45.88 7.06 3.69
N GLU A 435 46.32 7.40 2.48
CA GLU A 435 47.71 7.76 2.16
C GLU A 435 48.15 9.02 2.94
N GLU A 436 47.32 10.05 2.98
CA GLU A 436 47.59 11.27 3.75
C GLU A 436 47.70 10.96 5.26
N HIS A 437 46.81 10.11 5.78
CA HIS A 437 46.85 9.65 7.16
C HIS A 437 48.07 8.77 7.48
N LYS A 438 48.50 7.90 6.56
CA LYS A 438 49.73 7.11 6.66
C LYS A 438 50.98 8.00 6.67
N ASN A 439 50.97 9.11 5.95
CA ASN A 439 52.06 10.10 5.95
C ASN A 439 52.07 10.97 7.24
N LEU A 440 50.93 11.10 7.92
CA LEU A 440 50.82 11.81 9.20
C LEU A 440 51.23 10.96 10.42
N LEU A 441 51.05 9.64 10.36
CA LEU A 441 51.35 8.70 11.46
C LEU A 441 52.82 8.74 11.95
N PRO A 442 53.86 8.85 11.10
CA PRO A 442 55.25 9.01 11.54
C PRO A 442 55.52 10.33 12.27
N ARG A 443 54.70 11.37 12.03
CA ARG A 443 54.84 12.68 12.70
C ARG A 443 54.21 12.69 14.11
N LEU A 444 53.23 11.83 14.35
CA LEU A 444 52.54 11.70 15.66
C LEU A 444 53.21 10.69 16.60
N SER A 445 53.91 9.69 16.07
CA SER A 445 54.59 8.65 16.86
C SER A 445 55.73 9.20 17.74
N GLY A 446 56.34 10.33 17.37
CA GLY A 446 57.34 11.04 18.19
C GLY A 446 56.77 11.68 19.46
N GLY A 447 55.47 12.00 19.49
CA GLY A 447 54.79 12.60 20.66
C GLY A 447 54.17 11.58 21.61
N LEU A 448 53.72 10.43 21.09
CA LEU A 448 52.97 9.42 21.85
C LEU A 448 53.81 8.60 22.85
N PHE A 449 55.13 8.55 22.68
CA PHE A 449 56.01 7.86 23.63
C PHE A 449 56.06 8.54 25.01
N LYS A 450 55.78 9.85 25.10
CA LYS A 450 55.70 10.57 26.40
C LYS A 450 54.36 10.42 27.11
N VAL A 451 53.28 10.09 26.40
CA VAL A 451 51.92 10.01 26.98
C VAL A 451 51.63 8.62 27.57
N LYS A 452 52.25 7.56 27.02
CA LYS A 452 52.05 6.18 27.50
C LYS A 452 52.62 5.94 28.90
N GLU A 453 53.72 6.61 29.26
CA GLU A 453 54.31 6.54 30.59
C GLU A 453 53.41 7.21 31.65
N TYR A 454 52.77 8.34 31.30
CA TYR A 454 51.88 9.09 32.18
C TYR A 454 50.55 8.37 32.43
N THR A 455 50.08 7.58 31.46
CA THR A 455 48.81 6.85 31.58
C THR A 455 48.94 5.60 32.45
N ARG A 456 50.14 4.98 32.48
CA ARG A 456 50.40 3.79 33.30
C ARG A 456 50.49 4.10 34.79
N GLN A 457 50.98 5.28 35.17
CA GLN A 457 50.97 5.75 36.56
C GLN A 457 49.56 6.09 37.07
N ASN A 458 48.66 6.59 36.21
CA ASN A 458 47.30 6.96 36.60
C ASN A 458 46.31 5.77 36.66
N GLN A 459 46.54 4.69 35.91
CA GLN A 459 45.68 3.49 35.99
C GLN A 459 45.79 2.75 37.33
N ILE A 460 46.95 2.78 37.98
CA ILE A 460 47.13 2.22 39.32
C ILE A 460 46.33 3.03 40.36
N LEU A 461 46.26 4.36 40.19
CA LEU A 461 45.52 5.24 41.09
C LEU A 461 43.99 5.05 40.98
N ILE A 462 43.48 4.81 39.76
CA ILE A 462 42.05 4.60 39.50
C ILE A 462 41.57 3.23 40.04
N LEU A 463 42.42 2.20 39.99
CA LEU A 463 42.08 0.88 40.54
C LEU A 463 42.13 0.81 42.08
N LEU A 464 42.88 1.71 42.73
CA LEU A 464 42.97 1.75 44.20
C LEU A 464 41.83 2.52 44.87
N MET A 465 41.14 3.41 44.16
CA MET A 465 40.05 4.22 44.74
C MET A 465 38.83 3.41 45.22
N PRO A 466 38.31 2.41 44.48
CA PRO A 466 37.19 1.59 44.95
C PRO A 466 37.53 0.78 46.21
N VAL A 467 38.77 0.29 46.30
CA VAL A 467 39.26 -0.48 47.45
C VAL A 467 39.40 0.41 48.69
N ALA A 468 39.92 1.64 48.53
CA ALA A 468 39.98 2.62 49.60
C ALA A 468 38.59 3.05 50.09
N PHE A 469 37.62 3.21 49.19
CA PHE A 469 36.25 3.57 49.53
C PHE A 469 35.56 2.48 50.36
N VAL A 470 35.70 1.21 49.96
CA VAL A 470 35.16 0.07 50.73
C VAL A 470 35.82 -0.02 52.12
N LEU A 471 37.14 0.16 52.21
CA LEU A 471 37.86 0.15 53.50
C LEU A 471 37.43 1.30 54.42
N MET A 472 37.13 2.50 53.89
CA MET A 472 36.63 3.62 54.70
C MET A 472 35.18 3.41 55.17
N THR A 473 34.33 2.75 54.38
CA THR A 473 32.96 2.45 54.82
C THR A 473 32.90 1.39 55.91
N ILE A 474 33.82 0.41 55.91
CA ILE A 474 33.92 -0.62 56.93
C ILE A 474 34.47 -0.05 58.26
N SER A 475 35.41 0.91 58.19
CA SER A 475 35.90 1.59 59.40
C SER A 475 34.88 2.57 60.00
N ALA A 476 34.06 3.24 59.19
CA ALA A 476 32.98 4.12 59.67
C ALA A 476 31.83 3.35 60.34
N GLY A 477 31.48 2.15 59.84
CA GLY A 477 30.45 1.29 60.44
C GLY A 477 30.82 0.74 61.83
N SER A 478 32.12 0.71 62.15
CA SER A 478 32.65 0.20 63.42
C SER A 478 32.69 1.26 64.53
N LEU A 479 32.50 2.55 64.20
CA LEU A 479 32.47 3.67 65.15
C LEU A 479 31.06 4.13 65.52
N ALA A 480 30.03 3.68 64.80
CA ALA A 480 28.63 4.05 65.04
C ALA A 480 27.86 3.08 65.96
N SER A 481 28.48 2.00 66.44
CA SER A 481 27.86 1.01 67.33
C SER A 481 28.16 1.21 68.83
N SER A 482 28.93 2.23 69.21
CA SER A 482 29.28 2.50 70.63
C SER A 482 28.60 3.73 71.25
N SER A 483 27.83 4.53 70.49
CA SER A 483 27.18 5.74 71.01
C SER A 483 25.67 5.61 71.27
N THR A 484 25.05 4.49 70.89
CA THR A 484 23.60 4.25 71.06
C THR A 484 23.21 3.48 72.32
N GLN A 485 24.18 3.04 73.15
CA GLN A 485 23.91 2.37 74.43
C GLN A 485 23.85 3.29 75.66
N ALA A 486 24.07 4.60 75.51
CA ALA A 486 24.06 5.55 76.64
C ALA A 486 22.78 6.41 76.77
N MET A 487 21.76 6.22 75.91
CA MET A 487 20.58 7.09 75.86
C MET A 487 19.23 6.38 76.10
N LEU A 488 19.25 5.11 76.52
CA LEU A 488 18.07 4.30 76.87
C LEU A 488 17.98 3.96 78.37
N MET A 489 18.36 4.91 79.23
CA MET A 489 18.02 4.90 80.65
C MET A 489 17.44 6.26 81.08
N TRP A 490 16.34 6.68 80.45
CA TRP A 490 15.44 7.63 81.10
C TRP A 490 14.03 7.56 80.50
N SER A 491 13.03 7.54 81.39
CA SER A 491 11.57 7.48 81.18
C SER A 491 10.94 6.08 81.12
N GLY A 492 10.61 5.59 82.31
CA GLY A 492 9.53 4.62 82.53
C GLY A 492 8.24 5.32 82.98
N ASN A 493 7.12 4.65 82.66
CA ASN A 493 5.82 4.62 83.33
C ASN A 493 4.87 5.84 83.27
N ALA A 494 3.77 5.67 82.51
CA ALA A 494 2.42 5.70 83.08
C ALA A 494 1.42 4.88 82.22
N HIS A 495 0.74 3.95 82.91
CA HIS A 495 -0.30 3.00 82.50
C HIS A 495 -1.61 3.67 82.02
N LEU A 496 -2.29 3.23 80.94
CA LEU A 496 -3.23 2.08 80.79
C LEU A 496 -4.69 2.40 81.16
N SER A 497 -5.61 2.30 80.19
CA SER A 497 -6.83 1.46 80.32
C SER A 497 -7.54 1.26 78.98
N TRP A 498 -7.90 0.01 78.76
CA TRP A 498 -8.61 -0.61 77.64
C TRP A 498 -10.09 -0.85 78.00
N ALA A 499 -10.93 -1.00 76.96
CA ALA A 499 -11.95 -2.06 76.74
C ALA A 499 -13.14 -1.47 75.94
N GLN A 500 -13.44 -1.88 74.70
CA GLN A 500 -14.17 -3.11 74.28
C GLN A 500 -15.48 -3.30 75.06
N GLY A 501 -16.67 -3.52 74.48
CA GLY A 501 -17.13 -3.79 73.11
C GLY A 501 -18.56 -4.38 73.17
N CYS A 502 -19.19 -4.52 72.00
CA CYS A 502 -20.30 -5.44 71.65
C CYS A 502 -21.80 -5.00 71.79
N THR A 503 -22.43 -4.71 70.63
CA THR A 503 -23.62 -5.36 69.98
C THR A 503 -24.90 -5.66 70.82
N VAL A 504 -26.17 -5.41 70.42
CA VAL A 504 -26.99 -5.99 69.32
C VAL A 504 -28.42 -5.34 69.33
N ASP A 505 -29.04 -5.20 68.14
CA ASP A 505 -30.47 -5.13 67.69
C ASP A 505 -31.57 -4.20 68.24
N GLY A 506 -32.39 -3.69 67.29
CA GLY A 506 -33.83 -3.38 67.50
C GLY A 506 -34.45 -2.26 66.63
N VAL A 507 -35.06 -2.61 65.49
CA VAL A 507 -36.09 -1.84 64.74
C VAL A 507 -37.46 -2.22 65.37
N PRO A 508 -38.57 -1.42 65.46
CA PRO A 508 -39.18 -0.61 64.39
C PRO A 508 -39.97 0.68 64.78
N SER A 509 -40.55 1.32 63.74
CA SER A 509 -41.82 2.09 63.67
C SER A 509 -41.76 3.60 63.31
N GLU A 510 -42.27 3.90 62.10
CA GLU A 510 -42.96 5.14 61.68
C GLU A 510 -44.43 5.16 62.21
N PRO A 511 -45.33 6.16 61.93
CA PRO A 511 -45.20 7.49 61.28
C PRO A 511 -45.93 8.65 62.02
N SER A 512 -45.73 9.90 61.58
CA SER A 512 -46.74 11.00 61.56
C SER A 512 -46.14 12.21 60.81
N GLU A 513 -46.71 12.64 59.68
CA GLU A 513 -47.90 13.50 59.54
C GLU A 513 -47.60 14.99 59.84
N CYS A 514 -47.44 15.82 58.80
CA CYS A 514 -47.80 17.23 58.87
C CYS A 514 -48.19 17.79 57.49
N GLN A 515 -49.41 18.33 57.45
CA GLN A 515 -50.17 18.85 56.32
C GLN A 515 -49.94 20.36 56.07
N ARG A 516 -50.15 20.73 54.80
CA ARG A 516 -50.85 21.94 54.27
C ARG A 516 -50.28 23.35 54.48
N ARG A 517 -50.12 24.07 53.35
CA ARG A 517 -51.11 25.09 52.94
C ARG A 517 -51.05 25.46 51.45
N ASP A 518 -52.25 25.77 50.95
CA ASP A 518 -52.71 25.96 49.57
C ASP A 518 -52.41 27.33 48.93
N ARG A 519 -52.47 27.34 47.58
CA ARG A 519 -53.24 28.22 46.64
C ARG A 519 -52.56 28.13 45.26
N GLY A 520 -53.19 27.89 44.09
CA GLY A 520 -54.59 27.81 43.68
C GLY A 520 -54.79 28.58 42.35
N GLY A 521 -55.33 27.91 41.31
CA GLY A 521 -55.99 28.47 40.11
C GLY A 521 -55.15 28.52 38.81
N LEU A 522 -55.41 27.70 37.76
CA LEU A 522 -56.52 27.70 36.75
C LEU A 522 -56.54 28.98 35.90
N HIS A 523 -56.67 29.02 34.56
CA HIS A 523 -57.13 28.17 33.44
C HIS A 523 -56.28 28.56 32.19
N GLY A 524 -56.14 27.84 31.07
CA GLY A 524 -57.05 26.96 30.34
C GLY A 524 -57.29 27.54 28.93
N GLY A 525 -57.04 26.75 27.88
CA GLY A 525 -57.20 27.11 26.47
C GLY A 525 -56.29 26.28 25.58
#